data_AF-A0A1H6TX16-F1
#
_entry.id   AF-A0A1H6TX16-F1
#
_cell.length_a   1.000
_cell.length_b   1.000
_cell.length_c   1.000
_cell.angle_alpha   90.00
_cell.angle_beta   90.00
_cell.angle_gamma   90.00
#
_symmetry.space_group_name_H-M   'P 1'
#
loop_
_entity.id
_entity.type
_entity.pdbx_description
1 polymer ?
#
loop_
_entity_poly.entity_id
_entity_poly.type
_entity_poly.pdbx_seq_one_letter_code
_entity_poly.pdbx_strand_id
1 'polypeptide(L)'
;MSFSLSELLLISAAYLLALFGVAWLSEQGLIPQRVVRHPLVYTLSLGVYASAWAFYGAVGMAYQYGYGFLACYLGVSGAFMLAPVLLYPILRLTRTYQLSSLADLFAFRFRSTWAGALTTLFMLVAVLPLLALQIQAVTDSVGILTQEPVKERVALSFCALIILFTILFGSRHVATREKHQGLVCAIAFESLVKLTTLSGIGIYTLYRVFDGPQGLEDWLLQQREVLGTLHTPLQEGPWRTLLLLFFASAIVMPHMYTWPSPRTSTPATWPAPAGACRCSSC
;
A
#
# COMPACT_ATOMS: atom_id res chain seq x y z
N MET A 1 -26.36 -14.48 -11.83
CA MET A 1 -25.67 -13.83 -12.96
C MET A 1 -24.21 -14.17 -12.81
N SER A 2 -23.75 -15.23 -13.47
CA SER A 2 -22.34 -15.66 -13.44
C SER A 2 -21.56 -14.80 -14.44
N PHE A 3 -20.51 -14.13 -13.98
CA PHE A 3 -19.60 -13.38 -14.87
C PHE A 3 -18.71 -14.37 -15.63
N SER A 4 -18.46 -14.11 -16.92
CA SER A 4 -17.51 -14.93 -17.68
C SER A 4 -16.06 -14.53 -17.38
N LEU A 5 -15.14 -15.49 -17.44
CA LEU A 5 -13.70 -15.24 -17.24
C LEU A 5 -13.15 -14.20 -18.22
N SER A 6 -13.64 -14.20 -19.46
CA SER A 6 -13.27 -13.21 -20.48
C SER A 6 -13.76 -11.82 -20.13
N GLU A 7 -14.98 -11.67 -19.59
CA GLU A 7 -15.48 -10.36 -19.12
C GLU A 7 -14.61 -9.82 -17.99
N LEU A 8 -14.28 -10.65 -16.99
CA LEU A 8 -13.45 -10.22 -15.87
C LEU A 8 -12.04 -9.82 -16.30
N LEU A 9 -11.45 -10.56 -17.26
CA LEU A 9 -10.16 -10.19 -17.86
C LEU A 9 -10.25 -8.88 -18.66
N LEU A 10 -11.30 -8.69 -19.45
CA LEU A 10 -11.51 -7.46 -20.21
C LEU A 10 -11.69 -6.25 -19.30
N ILE A 11 -12.47 -6.39 -18.22
CA ILE A 11 -12.64 -5.34 -17.20
C ILE A 11 -11.29 -5.03 -16.53
N SER A 12 -10.53 -6.07 -16.16
CA SER A 12 -9.22 -5.91 -15.53
C SER A 12 -8.23 -5.20 -16.46
N ALA A 13 -8.19 -5.60 -17.73
CA ALA A 13 -7.34 -4.99 -18.74
C ALA A 13 -7.75 -3.53 -19.02
N ALA A 14 -9.05 -3.26 -19.15
CA ALA A 14 -9.58 -1.90 -19.32
C ALA A 14 -9.24 -1.00 -18.12
N TYR A 15 -9.33 -1.53 -16.90
CA TYR A 15 -8.95 -0.81 -15.69
C TYR A 15 -7.45 -0.48 -15.67
N LEU A 16 -6.58 -1.45 -15.98
CA LEU A 16 -5.13 -1.21 -16.09
C LEU A 16 -4.81 -0.17 -17.18
N LEU A 17 -5.48 -0.23 -18.33
CA LEU A 17 -5.35 0.76 -19.39
C LEU A 17 -5.83 2.14 -18.97
N ALA A 18 -6.89 2.24 -18.17
CA ALA A 18 -7.37 3.50 -17.62
C ALA A 18 -6.34 4.12 -16.65
N LEU A 19 -5.79 3.32 -15.73
CA LEU A 19 -4.70 3.76 -14.83
C LEU A 19 -3.48 4.24 -15.63
N PHE A 20 -3.13 3.50 -16.69
CA PHE A 20 -2.06 3.88 -17.60
C PHE A 20 -2.37 5.19 -18.34
N GLY A 21 -3.60 5.36 -18.82
CA GLY A 21 -4.06 6.60 -19.44
C GLY A 21 -3.87 7.79 -18.51
N VAL A 22 -4.21 7.65 -17.23
CA VAL A 22 -3.98 8.68 -16.21
C VAL A 22 -2.48 8.99 -16.03
N ALA A 23 -1.63 7.97 -15.97
CA ALA A 23 -0.18 8.16 -15.89
C ALA A 23 0.36 8.94 -17.10
N TRP A 24 -0.05 8.53 -18.31
CA TRP A 24 0.40 9.12 -19.57
C TRP A 24 -0.11 10.55 -19.76
N LEU A 25 -1.38 10.82 -19.44
CA LEU A 25 -1.96 12.17 -19.45
C LEU A 25 -1.23 13.12 -18.50
N SER A 26 -0.81 12.62 -17.33
CA SER A 26 0.01 13.36 -16.37
C SER A 26 1.40 13.67 -16.95
N GLU A 27 2.05 12.70 -17.61
CA GLU A 27 3.36 12.89 -18.25
C GLU A 27 3.32 13.85 -19.44
N GLN A 28 2.23 13.87 -20.20
CA GLN A 28 2.06 14.82 -21.33
C GLN A 28 1.81 16.27 -20.89
N GLY A 29 1.68 16.54 -19.59
CA GLY A 29 1.41 17.88 -19.08
C GLY A 29 -0.01 18.38 -19.34
N LEU A 30 -0.93 17.50 -19.74
CA LEU A 30 -2.35 17.81 -19.94
C LEU A 30 -3.06 18.06 -18.60
N ILE A 31 -2.54 17.48 -17.52
CA ILE A 31 -3.00 17.76 -16.15
C ILE A 31 -2.22 18.96 -15.60
N PRO A 32 -2.90 20.01 -15.09
CA PRO A 32 -2.24 21.18 -14.53
C PRO A 32 -1.23 20.78 -13.44
N GLN A 33 -0.01 21.32 -13.51
CA GLN A 33 1.05 21.03 -12.52
C GLN A 33 0.62 21.33 -11.08
N ARG A 34 -0.36 22.24 -10.88
CA ARG A 34 -0.93 22.56 -9.57
C ARG A 34 -1.71 21.40 -8.95
N VAL A 35 -2.36 20.58 -9.78
CA VAL A 35 -3.08 19.37 -9.33
C VAL A 35 -2.08 18.25 -9.03
N VAL A 36 -1.12 18.02 -9.93
CA VAL A 36 -0.08 16.98 -9.77
C VAL A 36 0.76 17.20 -8.51
N ARG A 37 1.07 18.46 -8.16
CA ARG A 37 1.84 18.81 -6.97
C ARG A 37 0.97 19.04 -5.72
N HIS A 38 -0.34 18.84 -5.81
CA HIS A 38 -1.22 19.08 -4.67
C HIS A 38 -0.95 18.06 -3.55
N PRO A 39 -0.92 18.48 -2.26
CA PRO A 39 -0.65 17.57 -1.15
C PRO A 39 -1.61 16.38 -1.11
N LEU A 40 -2.86 16.55 -1.55
CA LEU A 40 -3.84 15.45 -1.61
C LEU A 40 -3.41 14.33 -2.56
N VAL A 41 -2.74 14.61 -3.68
CA VAL A 41 -2.26 13.56 -4.60
C VAL A 41 -1.19 12.72 -3.90
N TYR A 42 -0.29 13.36 -3.15
CA TYR A 42 0.70 12.66 -2.36
C TYR A 42 0.06 11.84 -1.23
N THR A 43 -0.91 12.40 -0.50
CA THR A 43 -1.64 11.66 0.55
C THR A 43 -2.41 10.47 -0.04
N LEU A 44 -3.10 10.65 -1.16
CA LEU A 44 -3.81 9.57 -1.85
C LEU A 44 -2.83 8.53 -2.39
N SER A 45 -1.64 8.92 -2.83
CA SER A 45 -0.63 7.96 -3.30
C SER A 45 -0.11 7.04 -2.19
N LEU A 46 -0.21 7.43 -0.91
CA LEU A 46 0.04 6.54 0.22
C LEU A 46 -0.96 5.37 0.28
N GLY A 47 -2.12 5.53 -0.35
CA GLY A 47 -3.14 4.48 -0.49
C GLY A 47 -2.68 3.24 -1.26
N VAL A 48 -1.50 3.26 -1.91
CA VAL A 48 -0.87 2.05 -2.46
C VAL A 48 -0.64 0.98 -1.40
N TYR A 49 -0.47 1.39 -0.13
CA TYR A 49 -0.34 0.48 1.00
C TYR A 49 -1.61 -0.35 1.22
N ALA A 50 -2.77 0.20 0.87
CA ALA A 50 -4.04 -0.52 0.86
C ALA A 50 -4.12 -1.44 -0.37
N SER A 51 -3.47 -2.60 -0.23
CA SER A 51 -3.54 -3.71 -1.20
C SER A 51 -4.69 -4.67 -0.88
N ALA A 52 -4.89 -5.69 -1.72
CA ALA A 52 -5.87 -6.75 -1.45
C ALA A 52 -5.70 -7.33 -0.03
N TRP A 53 -4.45 -7.51 0.41
CA TRP A 53 -4.15 -7.99 1.76
C TRP A 53 -4.68 -7.08 2.86
N ALA A 54 -4.66 -5.75 2.67
CA ALA A 54 -5.22 -4.82 3.65
C ALA A 54 -6.75 -4.97 3.75
N PHE A 55 -7.44 -5.18 2.63
CA PHE A 55 -8.89 -5.38 2.61
C PHE A 55 -9.30 -6.74 3.21
N TYR A 56 -8.69 -7.83 2.73
CA TYR A 56 -8.93 -9.17 3.26
C TYR A 56 -8.52 -9.29 4.73
N GLY A 57 -7.39 -8.69 5.11
CA GLY A 57 -6.92 -8.64 6.48
C GLY A 57 -7.85 -7.86 7.39
N ALA A 58 -8.31 -6.68 6.97
CA ALA A 58 -9.25 -5.88 7.77
C ALA A 58 -10.59 -6.60 7.97
N VAL A 59 -11.17 -7.18 6.91
CA VAL A 59 -12.43 -7.93 6.98
C VAL A 59 -12.26 -9.21 7.82
N GLY A 60 -11.16 -9.95 7.63
CA GLY A 60 -10.87 -11.15 8.40
C GLY A 60 -10.65 -10.87 9.89
N MET A 61 -9.92 -9.79 10.21
CA MET A 61 -9.73 -9.33 11.59
C MET A 61 -11.03 -8.83 12.20
N ALA A 62 -11.89 -8.16 11.44
CA ALA A 62 -13.22 -7.75 11.92
C ALA A 62 -14.11 -8.96 12.22
N TYR A 63 -14.01 -10.01 11.40
CA TYR A 63 -14.76 -11.26 11.60
C TYR A 63 -14.27 -12.04 12.83
N GLN A 64 -12.95 -12.14 13.06
CA GLN A 64 -12.36 -12.93 14.15
C GLN A 64 -12.25 -12.17 15.48
N TYR A 65 -11.93 -10.87 15.44
CA TYR A 65 -11.58 -10.05 16.60
C TYR A 65 -12.46 -8.81 16.76
N GLY A 66 -13.56 -8.69 16.01
CA GLY A 66 -14.47 -7.55 16.10
C GLY A 66 -13.74 -6.21 15.97
N TYR A 67 -13.97 -5.30 16.92
CA TYR A 67 -13.30 -3.98 16.96
C TYR A 67 -11.77 -4.05 17.12
N GLY A 68 -11.18 -5.22 17.41
CA GLY A 68 -9.73 -5.43 17.45
C GLY A 68 -9.02 -5.11 16.12
N PHE A 69 -9.71 -5.16 14.98
CA PHE A 69 -9.15 -4.74 13.69
C PHE A 69 -8.66 -3.28 13.70
N LEU A 70 -9.29 -2.42 14.51
CA LEU A 70 -8.99 -1.00 14.61
C LEU A 70 -7.58 -0.77 15.21
N ALA A 71 -7.07 -1.71 16.01
CA ALA A 71 -5.72 -1.66 16.56
C ALA A 71 -4.64 -1.65 15.46
N CYS A 72 -4.88 -2.32 14.34
CA CYS A 72 -3.98 -2.29 13.18
C CYS A 72 -3.84 -0.87 12.62
N TYR A 73 -4.98 -0.21 12.36
CA TYR A 73 -5.01 1.15 11.84
C TYR A 73 -4.49 2.18 12.86
N LEU A 74 -4.77 2.01 14.15
CA LEU A 74 -4.25 2.86 15.22
C LEU A 74 -2.74 2.71 15.38
N GLY A 75 -2.20 1.48 15.32
CA GLY A 75 -0.76 1.22 15.39
C GLY A 75 -0.01 1.88 14.24
N VAL A 76 -0.49 1.72 13.00
CA VAL A 76 0.09 2.37 11.82
C VAL A 76 -0.02 3.88 11.92
N SER A 77 -1.20 4.42 12.27
CA SER A 77 -1.41 5.87 12.43
C SER A 77 -0.50 6.46 13.51
N GLY A 78 -0.32 5.76 14.63
CA GLY A 78 0.60 6.14 15.70
C GLY A 78 2.05 6.18 15.23
N ALA A 79 2.49 5.20 14.44
CA ALA A 79 3.83 5.19 13.85
C ALA A 79 4.05 6.38 12.91
N PHE A 80 3.04 6.74 12.10
CA PHE A 80 3.06 7.94 11.27
C PHE A 80 3.07 9.24 12.09
N MET A 81 2.37 9.29 13.22
CA MET A 81 2.40 10.45 14.11
C MET A 81 3.80 10.66 14.72
N LEU A 82 4.52 9.57 14.97
CA LEU A 82 5.92 9.56 15.43
C LEU A 82 6.95 9.59 14.28
N ALA A 83 6.50 9.71 13.02
CA ALA A 83 7.38 9.75 11.86
C ALA A 83 8.45 10.86 11.88
N PRO A 84 8.20 12.09 12.40
CA PRO A 84 9.23 13.12 12.46
C PRO A 84 10.45 12.72 13.31
N VAL A 85 10.24 11.89 14.32
CA VAL A 85 11.28 11.47 15.27
C VAL A 85 11.98 10.19 14.80
N LEU A 86 11.21 9.20 14.34
CA LEU A 86 11.73 7.87 13.99
C LEU A 86 12.03 7.70 12.49
N LEU A 87 11.14 8.15 11.61
CA LEU A 87 11.25 7.89 10.16
C LEU A 87 12.12 8.93 9.45
N TYR A 88 12.07 10.21 9.87
CA TYR A 88 12.83 11.30 9.22
C TYR A 88 14.37 11.10 9.20
N PRO A 89 15.05 10.63 10.27
CA PRO A 89 16.48 10.37 10.22
C PRO A 89 16.86 9.25 9.25
N ILE A 90 16.03 8.20 9.18
CA ILE A 90 16.25 7.05 8.30
C ILE A 90 16.04 7.46 6.84
N LEU A 91 14.95 8.19 6.55
CA LEU A 91 14.65 8.78 5.24
C LEU A 91 15.79 9.67 4.73
N ARG A 92 16.40 10.47 5.63
CA ARG A 92 17.53 11.33 5.29
C ARG A 92 18.76 10.50 4.89
N LEU A 93 19.02 9.39 5.58
CA LEU A 93 20.13 8.48 5.25
C LEU A 93 19.96 7.84 3.87
N THR A 94 18.79 7.25 3.59
CA THR A 94 18.51 6.59 2.29
C THR A 94 18.69 7.54 1.13
N ARG A 95 18.24 8.79 1.28
CA ARG A 95 18.37 9.83 0.24
C ARG A 95 19.79 10.37 0.09
N THR A 96 20.50 10.58 1.19
CA THR A 96 21.86 11.15 1.14
C THR A 96 22.83 10.19 0.42
N TYR A 97 22.59 8.88 0.52
CA TYR A 97 23.42 7.84 -0.09
C TYR A 97 22.84 7.22 -1.38
N GLN A 98 21.70 7.73 -1.90
CA GLN A 98 21.03 7.24 -3.13
C GLN A 98 20.81 5.71 -3.19
N LEU A 99 20.57 5.10 -2.03
CA LEU A 99 20.42 3.67 -1.92
C LEU A 99 19.05 3.29 -2.50
N SER A 100 19.05 2.61 -3.65
CA SER A 100 17.83 2.26 -4.38
C SER A 100 17.21 0.95 -3.89
N SER A 101 18.02 0.12 -3.22
CA SER A 101 17.58 -1.09 -2.54
C SER A 101 18.06 -1.12 -1.08
N LEU A 102 17.30 -1.80 -0.25
CA LEU A 102 17.69 -2.06 1.14
C LEU A 102 18.91 -2.96 1.26
N ALA A 103 19.14 -3.83 0.26
CA ALA A 103 20.38 -4.59 0.18
C ALA A 103 21.62 -3.69 0.09
N ASP A 104 21.52 -2.59 -0.67
CA ASP A 104 22.60 -1.61 -0.80
C ASP A 104 22.83 -0.88 0.53
N LEU A 105 21.75 -0.60 1.26
CA LEU A 105 21.83 0.05 2.57
C LEU A 105 22.57 -0.80 3.60
N PHE A 106 22.29 -2.10 3.65
CA PHE A 106 23.00 -3.02 4.53
C PHE A 106 24.44 -3.27 4.07
N ALA A 107 24.68 -3.40 2.75
CA ALA A 107 26.03 -3.51 2.20
C ALA A 107 26.90 -2.29 2.57
N PHE A 108 26.34 -1.08 2.45
CA PHE A 108 27.01 0.17 2.78
C PHE A 108 27.22 0.34 4.29
N ARG A 109 26.19 0.07 5.10
CA ARG A 109 26.22 0.25 6.57
C ARG A 109 27.25 -0.67 7.24
N PHE A 110 27.39 -1.90 6.75
CA PHE A 110 28.30 -2.91 7.30
C PHE A 110 29.62 -3.03 6.53
N ARG A 111 29.81 -2.26 5.43
CA ARG A 111 30.98 -2.32 4.55
C ARG A 111 31.37 -3.74 4.12
N SER A 112 30.37 -4.61 3.93
CA SER A 112 30.57 -6.03 3.58
C SER A 112 29.59 -6.44 2.50
N THR A 113 30.13 -7.02 1.41
CA THR A 113 29.34 -7.57 0.30
C THR A 113 28.46 -8.73 0.74
N TRP A 114 28.89 -9.48 1.77
CA TRP A 114 28.13 -10.60 2.31
C TRP A 114 26.85 -10.14 3.03
N ALA A 115 26.91 -9.01 3.74
CA ALA A 115 25.73 -8.42 4.38
C ALA A 115 24.68 -7.99 3.34
N GLY A 116 25.13 -7.42 2.21
CA GLY A 116 24.26 -7.09 1.08
C GLY A 116 23.63 -8.34 0.44
N ALA A 117 24.44 -9.34 0.13
CA ALA A 117 23.97 -10.59 -0.48
C ALA A 117 22.95 -11.33 0.39
N LEU A 118 23.21 -11.43 1.70
CA LEU A 118 22.30 -12.05 2.66
C LEU A 118 20.96 -11.28 2.72
N THR A 119 21.03 -9.95 2.72
CA THR A 119 19.83 -9.08 2.72
C THR A 119 19.00 -9.28 1.45
N THR A 120 19.63 -9.36 0.27
CA THR A 120 18.94 -9.67 -0.99
C THR A 120 18.27 -11.04 -0.96
N LEU A 121 18.94 -12.06 -0.42
CA LEU A 121 18.37 -13.40 -0.28
C LEU A 121 17.13 -13.39 0.63
N PHE A 122 17.22 -12.74 1.79
CA PHE A 122 16.07 -12.59 2.68
C PHE A 122 14.91 -11.84 2.02
N MET A 123 15.20 -10.78 1.24
CA MET A 123 14.15 -10.07 0.48
C MET A 123 13.51 -10.96 -0.57
N LEU A 124 14.30 -11.75 -1.30
CA LEU A 124 13.78 -12.68 -2.28
C LEU A 124 12.84 -13.71 -1.62
N VAL A 125 13.28 -14.31 -0.52
CA VAL A 125 12.48 -15.28 0.26
C VAL A 125 11.23 -14.63 0.85
N ALA A 126 11.25 -13.35 1.21
CA ALA A 126 10.08 -12.63 1.71
C ALA A 126 9.10 -12.20 0.60
N VAL A 127 9.59 -11.80 -0.58
CA VAL A 127 8.77 -11.31 -1.70
C VAL A 127 8.05 -12.45 -2.42
N LEU A 128 8.70 -13.60 -2.61
CA LEU A 128 8.10 -14.77 -3.26
C LEU A 128 6.73 -15.19 -2.66
N PRO A 129 6.60 -15.42 -1.34
CA PRO A 129 5.33 -15.79 -0.75
C PRO A 129 4.31 -14.64 -0.79
N LEU A 130 4.76 -13.38 -0.71
CA LEU A 130 3.87 -12.23 -0.86
C LEU A 130 3.23 -12.20 -2.24
N LEU A 131 4.00 -12.43 -3.30
CA LEU A 131 3.46 -12.52 -4.67
C LEU A 131 2.49 -13.69 -4.82
N ALA A 132 2.82 -14.86 -4.25
CA ALA A 132 1.94 -16.03 -4.28
C ALA A 132 0.59 -15.75 -3.59
N LEU A 133 0.61 -15.12 -2.42
CA LEU A 133 -0.61 -14.75 -1.69
C LEU A 133 -1.47 -13.73 -2.45
N GLN A 134 -0.86 -12.78 -3.15
CA GLN A 134 -1.60 -11.81 -3.97
C GLN A 134 -2.31 -12.50 -5.15
N ILE A 135 -1.63 -13.41 -5.85
CA ILE A 135 -2.23 -14.19 -6.95
C ILE A 135 -3.36 -15.08 -6.42
N GLN A 136 -3.17 -15.71 -5.27
CA GLN A 136 -4.19 -16.52 -4.62
C GLN A 136 -5.43 -15.69 -4.27
N ALA A 137 -5.26 -14.52 -3.64
CA ALA A 137 -6.38 -13.65 -3.29
C ALA A 137 -7.23 -13.26 -4.51
N VAL A 138 -6.59 -12.94 -5.64
CA VAL A 138 -7.28 -12.63 -6.90
C VAL A 138 -8.01 -13.85 -7.45
N THR A 139 -7.35 -15.01 -7.45
CA THR A 139 -7.91 -16.26 -7.98
C THR A 139 -9.13 -16.71 -7.18
N ASP A 140 -9.07 -16.61 -5.85
CA ASP A 140 -10.19 -16.94 -4.96
C ASP A 140 -11.35 -15.95 -5.15
N SER A 141 -11.07 -14.66 -5.32
CA SER A 141 -12.08 -13.64 -5.64
C SER A 141 -12.85 -13.98 -6.93
N VAL A 142 -12.11 -14.24 -8.01
CA VAL A 142 -12.69 -14.58 -9.32
C VAL A 142 -13.43 -15.91 -9.26
N GLY A 143 -12.93 -16.89 -8.51
CA GLY A 143 -13.63 -18.16 -8.28
C GLY A 143 -15.01 -17.97 -7.65
N ILE A 144 -15.13 -17.06 -6.69
CA ILE A 144 -16.42 -16.72 -6.05
C ILE A 144 -17.38 -16.06 -7.06
N LEU A 145 -16.87 -15.20 -7.95
CA LEU A 145 -17.69 -14.47 -8.94
C LEU A 145 -18.14 -15.34 -10.13
N THR A 146 -17.28 -16.25 -10.59
CA THR A 146 -17.55 -17.11 -11.75
C THR A 146 -18.30 -18.39 -11.35
N GLN A 147 -18.24 -18.79 -10.07
CA GLN A 147 -18.75 -20.08 -9.53
C GLN A 147 -18.16 -21.33 -10.20
N GLU A 148 -17.02 -21.19 -10.88
CA GLU A 148 -16.33 -22.24 -11.62
C GLU A 148 -14.99 -22.57 -10.94
N PRO A 149 -14.64 -23.85 -10.70
CA PRO A 149 -13.41 -24.24 -10.00
C PRO A 149 -12.15 -24.14 -10.87
N VAL A 150 -12.11 -23.25 -11.86
CA VAL A 150 -10.99 -23.13 -12.82
C VAL A 150 -9.92 -22.17 -12.30
N LYS A 151 -9.41 -22.44 -11.09
CA LYS A 151 -8.42 -21.59 -10.39
C LYS A 151 -7.12 -21.40 -11.20
N GLU A 152 -6.62 -22.46 -11.83
CA GLU A 152 -5.35 -22.39 -12.59
C GLU A 152 -5.41 -21.50 -13.82
N ARG A 153 -6.48 -21.57 -14.63
CA ARG A 153 -6.60 -20.73 -15.84
C ARG A 153 -6.72 -19.25 -15.46
N VAL A 154 -7.44 -18.95 -14.38
CA VAL A 154 -7.54 -17.59 -13.84
C VAL A 154 -6.15 -17.10 -13.41
N ALA A 155 -5.44 -17.87 -12.58
CA ALA A 155 -4.10 -17.50 -12.11
C ALA A 155 -3.13 -17.27 -13.28
N LEU A 156 -3.09 -18.17 -14.27
CA LEU A 156 -2.25 -18.05 -15.45
C LEU A 156 -2.60 -16.82 -16.30
N SER A 157 -3.89 -16.57 -16.53
CA SER A 157 -4.34 -15.41 -17.31
C SER A 157 -4.02 -14.08 -16.61
N PHE A 158 -4.18 -14.02 -15.30
CA PHE A 158 -3.83 -12.86 -14.48
C PHE A 158 -2.32 -12.61 -14.48
N CYS A 159 -1.50 -13.66 -14.30
CA CYS A 159 -0.05 -13.55 -14.41
C CYS A 159 0.38 -13.08 -15.80
N ALA A 160 -0.18 -13.64 -16.87
CA ALA A 160 0.11 -13.22 -18.25
C ALA A 160 -0.24 -11.74 -18.47
N LEU A 161 -1.38 -11.28 -17.96
CA LEU A 161 -1.80 -9.88 -18.02
C LEU A 161 -0.82 -8.96 -17.29
N ILE A 162 -0.44 -9.30 -16.06
CA ILE A 162 0.52 -8.52 -15.27
C ILE A 162 1.91 -8.53 -15.93
N ILE A 163 2.38 -9.66 -16.45
CA ILE A 163 3.67 -9.76 -17.13
C ILE A 163 3.67 -8.88 -18.39
N LEU A 164 2.62 -8.99 -19.22
CA LEU A 164 2.49 -8.17 -20.42
C LEU A 164 2.48 -6.68 -20.06
N PHE A 165 1.69 -6.30 -19.05
CA PHE A 165 1.65 -4.93 -18.55
C PHE A 165 3.01 -4.46 -18.03
N THR A 166 3.69 -5.30 -17.25
CA THR A 166 5.02 -5.03 -16.70
C THR A 166 6.08 -4.91 -17.79
N ILE A 167 6.02 -5.69 -18.87
CA ILE A 167 6.96 -5.57 -20.00
C ILE A 167 6.70 -4.27 -20.77
N LEU A 168 5.44 -3.99 -21.11
CA LEU A 168 5.05 -2.78 -21.81
C LEU A 168 5.45 -1.51 -21.05
N PHE A 169 5.34 -1.55 -19.71
CA PHE A 169 5.61 -0.40 -18.86
C PHE A 169 7.06 -0.35 -18.35
N GLY A 170 7.55 -1.46 -17.79
CA GLY A 170 8.84 -1.58 -17.10
C GLY A 170 10.05 -1.49 -18.02
N SER A 171 9.94 -1.89 -19.29
CA SER A 171 11.05 -1.75 -20.25
C SER A 171 11.22 -0.32 -20.79
N ARG A 172 10.17 0.52 -20.69
CA ARG A 172 10.09 1.79 -21.42
C ARG A 172 10.24 3.05 -20.53
N HIS A 173 10.24 2.94 -19.20
CA HIS A 173 10.03 4.09 -18.29
C HIS A 173 11.03 4.29 -17.12
N VAL A 174 12.15 3.56 -17.04
CA VAL A 174 13.00 3.58 -15.80
C VAL A 174 13.96 4.79 -15.66
N ALA A 175 14.17 5.65 -16.66
CA ALA A 175 15.36 6.53 -16.66
C ALA A 175 15.19 8.04 -16.35
N THR A 176 14.00 8.60 -16.09
CA THR A 176 13.88 10.08 -15.94
C THR A 176 13.03 10.53 -14.74
N ARG A 177 13.63 11.39 -13.91
CA ARG A 177 13.12 11.95 -12.64
C ARG A 177 11.78 12.70 -12.74
N GLU A 178 11.41 13.18 -13.92
CA GLU A 178 10.11 13.83 -14.17
C GLU A 178 8.93 12.84 -14.22
N LYS A 179 9.19 11.56 -14.56
CA LYS A 179 8.17 10.53 -14.74
C LYS A 179 7.63 9.92 -13.44
N HIS A 180 8.26 10.22 -12.29
CA HIS A 180 7.73 9.82 -10.99
C HIS A 180 6.37 10.47 -10.70
N GLN A 181 6.09 11.64 -11.30
CA GLN A 181 4.81 12.32 -11.14
C GLN A 181 3.66 11.57 -11.81
N GLY A 182 3.88 10.98 -13.00
CA GLY A 182 2.89 10.16 -13.69
C GLY A 182 2.48 8.93 -12.88
N LEU A 183 3.47 8.21 -12.34
CA LEU A 183 3.24 7.04 -11.49
C LEU A 183 2.50 7.42 -10.19
N VAL A 184 2.91 8.50 -9.52
CA VAL A 184 2.25 8.98 -8.29
C VAL A 184 0.80 9.38 -8.56
N CYS A 185 0.51 10.03 -9.70
CA CYS A 185 -0.85 10.35 -10.10
C CYS A 185 -1.72 9.12 -10.35
N ALA A 186 -1.18 8.10 -11.03
CA ALA A 186 -1.92 6.85 -11.28
C ALA A 186 -2.26 6.13 -9.98
N ILE A 187 -1.30 6.05 -9.04
CA ILE A 187 -1.52 5.44 -7.72
C ILE A 187 -2.55 6.24 -6.90
N ALA A 188 -2.49 7.58 -6.96
CA ALA A 188 -3.46 8.43 -6.27
C ALA A 188 -4.88 8.22 -6.82
N PHE A 189 -5.02 8.10 -8.14
CA PHE A 189 -6.29 7.81 -8.78
C PHE A 189 -6.81 6.40 -8.42
N GLU A 190 -5.96 5.38 -8.47
CA GLU A 190 -6.29 4.02 -8.01
C GLU A 190 -6.81 4.03 -6.56
N SER A 191 -6.14 4.78 -5.68
CA SER A 191 -6.54 4.90 -4.27
C SER A 191 -7.88 5.62 -4.09
N LEU A 192 -8.17 6.63 -4.93
CA LEU A 192 -9.47 7.29 -4.96
C LEU A 192 -10.59 6.33 -5.39
N VAL A 193 -10.35 5.50 -6.41
CA VAL A 193 -11.29 4.47 -6.85
C VAL A 193 -11.56 3.46 -5.73
N LYS A 194 -10.52 3.00 -5.01
CA LYS A 194 -10.67 2.12 -3.85
C LYS A 194 -11.56 2.75 -2.77
N LEU A 195 -11.28 4.01 -2.40
CA LEU A 195 -12.01 4.72 -1.36
C LEU A 195 -13.48 4.92 -1.71
N THR A 196 -13.76 5.35 -2.94
CA THR A 196 -15.13 5.55 -3.43
C THR A 196 -15.91 4.23 -3.51
N THR A 197 -15.26 3.15 -3.98
CA THR A 197 -15.86 1.82 -4.05
C THR A 197 -16.20 1.28 -2.67
N LEU A 198 -15.25 1.32 -1.72
CA LEU A 198 -15.47 0.83 -0.35
C LEU A 198 -16.51 1.66 0.40
N SER A 199 -16.49 2.98 0.22
CA SER A 199 -17.52 3.86 0.79
C SER A 199 -18.90 3.54 0.21
N GLY A 200 -18.98 3.30 -1.10
CA GLY A 200 -20.20 2.88 -1.78
C GLY A 200 -20.74 1.56 -1.24
N ILE A 201 -19.89 0.55 -1.04
CA ILE A 201 -20.28 -0.75 -0.45
C ILE A 201 -20.80 -0.56 0.98
N GLY A 202 -20.13 0.27 1.79
CA GLY A 202 -20.55 0.56 3.17
C GLY A 202 -21.92 1.25 3.22
N ILE A 203 -22.12 2.29 2.41
CA ILE A 203 -23.39 3.02 2.30
C ILE A 203 -24.49 2.08 1.78
N TYR A 204 -24.21 1.31 0.74
CA TYR A 204 -25.16 0.34 0.17
C TYR A 204 -25.60 -0.66 1.24
N THR A 205 -24.65 -1.24 1.97
CA THR A 205 -24.94 -2.21 3.03
C THR A 205 -25.80 -1.58 4.13
N LEU A 206 -25.45 -0.37 4.59
CA LEU A 206 -26.20 0.33 5.62
C LEU A 206 -27.66 0.59 5.23
N TYR A 207 -27.92 1.09 4.02
CA TYR A 207 -29.27 1.48 3.61
C TYR A 207 -30.09 0.37 2.97
N ARG A 208 -29.46 -0.62 2.31
CA ARG A 208 -30.18 -1.68 1.60
C ARG A 208 -30.25 -3.00 2.35
N VAL A 209 -29.29 -3.29 3.22
CA VAL A 209 -29.29 -4.53 4.01
C VAL A 209 -29.88 -4.30 5.38
N PHE A 210 -29.54 -3.17 6.01
CA PHE A 210 -29.99 -2.83 7.37
C PHE A 210 -31.15 -1.82 7.41
N ASP A 211 -31.72 -1.43 6.26
CA ASP A 211 -32.79 -0.42 6.17
C ASP A 211 -32.46 0.91 6.88
N GLY A 212 -31.17 1.26 6.93
CA GLY A 212 -30.65 2.50 7.52
C GLY A 212 -30.01 2.32 8.89
N PRO A 213 -29.58 3.43 9.53
CA PRO A 213 -28.92 3.40 10.83
C PRO A 213 -29.79 2.80 11.95
N GLN A 214 -31.11 3.03 11.87
CA GLN A 214 -32.06 2.53 12.85
C GLN A 214 -32.22 1.01 12.76
N GLY A 215 -32.38 0.45 11.56
CA GLY A 215 -32.48 -1.01 11.42
C GLY A 215 -31.17 -1.74 11.73
N LEU A 216 -30.02 -1.09 11.56
CA LEU A 216 -28.74 -1.60 12.08
C LEU A 216 -28.75 -1.66 13.61
N GLU A 217 -29.21 -0.59 14.28
CA GLU A 217 -29.30 -0.55 15.74
C GLU A 217 -30.26 -1.61 16.29
N ASP A 218 -31.43 -1.77 15.66
CA ASP A 218 -32.39 -2.82 16.01
C ASP A 218 -31.79 -4.22 15.84
N TRP A 219 -31.08 -4.47 14.74
CA TRP A 219 -30.38 -5.74 14.49
C TRP A 219 -29.32 -6.02 15.56
N LEU A 220 -28.53 -5.01 15.92
CA LEU A 220 -27.51 -5.11 16.97
C LEU A 220 -28.16 -5.43 18.33
N LEU A 221 -29.25 -4.74 18.69
CA LEU A 221 -29.99 -4.98 19.93
C LEU A 221 -30.64 -6.37 19.99
N GLN A 222 -31.01 -6.95 18.84
CA GLN A 222 -31.57 -8.30 18.75
C GLN A 222 -30.47 -9.37 18.82
N GLN A 223 -29.25 -9.07 18.38
CA GLN A 223 -28.08 -9.95 18.38
C GLN A 223 -27.08 -9.58 19.50
N ARG A 224 -27.56 -9.42 20.75
CA ARG A 224 -26.72 -9.02 21.90
C ARG A 224 -25.51 -9.92 22.14
N GLU A 225 -25.58 -11.21 21.83
CA GLU A 225 -24.42 -12.10 21.93
C GLU A 225 -23.30 -11.72 20.95
N VAL A 226 -23.65 -11.28 19.74
CA VAL A 226 -22.70 -10.81 18.72
C VAL A 226 -22.10 -9.45 19.11
N LEU A 227 -22.88 -8.56 19.74
CA LEU A 227 -22.35 -7.34 20.35
C LEU A 227 -21.34 -7.65 21.46
N GLY A 228 -21.65 -8.63 22.32
CA GLY A 228 -20.75 -9.07 23.37
C GLY A 228 -19.39 -9.52 22.83
N THR A 229 -19.39 -10.33 21.76
CA THR A 229 -18.15 -10.82 21.11
C THR A 229 -17.37 -9.73 20.35
N LEU A 230 -18.04 -8.67 19.88
CA LEU A 230 -17.38 -7.50 19.31
C LEU A 230 -16.62 -6.68 20.36
N HIS A 231 -17.12 -6.64 21.60
CA HIS A 231 -16.56 -5.85 22.72
C HIS A 231 -15.55 -6.62 23.59
N THR A 232 -15.68 -7.94 23.74
CA THR A 232 -14.74 -8.78 24.52
C THR A 232 -13.26 -8.61 24.14
N PRO A 233 -12.84 -8.48 22.87
CA PRO A 233 -11.42 -8.28 22.54
C PRO A 233 -10.87 -6.91 22.94
N LEU A 234 -11.72 -5.92 23.25
CA LEU A 234 -11.31 -4.59 23.72
C LEU A 234 -11.04 -4.57 25.24
N GLN A 235 -11.79 -5.36 26.02
CA GLN A 235 -11.66 -5.42 27.48
C GLN A 235 -10.68 -6.50 27.96
N GLU A 236 -10.69 -7.69 27.36
CA GLU A 236 -9.85 -8.83 27.78
C GLU A 236 -8.92 -9.36 26.68
N GLY A 237 -9.06 -8.88 25.44
CA GLY A 237 -8.30 -9.38 24.29
C GLY A 237 -6.90 -8.79 24.12
N PRO A 238 -6.10 -9.37 23.20
CA PRO A 238 -4.73 -8.97 22.88
C PRO A 238 -4.65 -7.63 22.11
N TRP A 239 -5.62 -6.73 22.24
CA TRP A 239 -5.64 -5.48 21.45
C TRP A 239 -4.40 -4.62 21.68
N ARG A 240 -3.85 -4.62 22.90
CA ARG A 240 -2.60 -3.92 23.23
C ARG A 240 -1.39 -4.53 22.54
N THR A 241 -1.29 -5.86 22.52
CA THR A 241 -0.19 -6.55 21.84
C THR A 241 -0.31 -6.42 20.34
N LEU A 242 -1.53 -6.48 19.78
CA LEU A 242 -1.79 -6.18 18.36
C LEU A 242 -1.40 -4.74 18.01
N LEU A 243 -1.78 -3.76 18.83
CA LEU A 243 -1.42 -2.35 18.60
C LEU A 243 0.11 -2.18 18.60
N LEU A 244 0.81 -2.70 19.60
CA LEU A 244 2.27 -2.64 19.69
C LEU A 244 2.95 -3.38 18.53
N LEU A 245 2.41 -4.53 18.13
CA LEU A 245 2.92 -5.32 17.02
C LEU A 245 2.79 -4.57 15.68
N PHE A 246 1.62 -3.98 15.40
CA PHE A 246 1.41 -3.20 14.18
C PHE A 246 2.20 -1.89 14.17
N PHE A 247 2.35 -1.25 15.33
CA PHE A 247 3.22 -0.09 15.51
C PHE A 247 4.69 -0.44 15.23
N ALA A 248 5.21 -1.51 15.84
CA ALA A 248 6.57 -1.97 15.63
C ALA A 248 6.80 -2.42 14.17
N SER A 249 5.83 -3.15 13.59
CA SER A 249 5.86 -3.58 12.20
C SER A 249 5.97 -2.39 11.25
N ALA A 250 5.17 -1.33 11.45
CA ALA A 250 5.25 -0.12 10.64
C ALA A 250 6.63 0.57 10.69
N ILE A 251 7.33 0.52 11.83
CA ILE A 251 8.68 1.09 11.96
C ILE A 251 9.73 0.20 11.27
N VAL A 252 9.61 -1.11 11.44
CA VAL A 252 10.57 -2.07 10.86
C VAL A 252 10.39 -2.19 9.35
N MET A 253 9.19 -1.92 8.82
CA MET A 253 8.87 -2.10 7.41
C MET A 253 9.67 -1.14 6.53
N PRO A 254 10.60 -1.66 5.72
CA PRO A 254 11.63 -0.82 5.14
C PRO A 254 11.22 -0.13 3.83
N HIS A 255 10.04 -0.44 3.31
CA HIS A 255 9.48 0.17 2.10
C HIS A 255 8.87 1.58 2.34
N MET A 256 8.64 1.99 3.59
CA MET A 256 8.19 3.35 3.92
C MET A 256 9.30 4.42 3.74
N TYR A 257 10.56 3.99 3.61
CA TYR A 257 11.72 4.88 3.51
C TYR A 257 11.99 5.45 2.11
N THR A 258 11.17 5.12 1.11
CA THR A 258 11.36 5.60 -0.28
C THR A 258 10.47 6.80 -0.66
N TRP A 259 9.71 7.37 0.27
CA TRP A 259 8.71 8.40 -0.08
C TRP A 259 9.30 9.73 -0.56
N PRO A 260 8.69 10.36 -1.59
CA PRO A 260 9.02 11.69 -2.04
C PRO A 260 8.38 12.78 -1.14
N SER A 261 9.09 13.29 -0.14
CA SER A 261 8.78 14.60 0.46
C SER A 261 8.98 15.74 -0.58
N PRO A 262 8.01 16.66 -0.75
CA PRO A 262 8.09 17.80 -1.66
C PRO A 262 8.94 18.97 -1.13
N ARG A 263 9.54 18.88 0.06
CA ARG A 263 10.37 19.96 0.61
C ARG A 263 11.86 19.70 0.39
N THR A 264 12.32 19.98 -0.84
CA THR A 264 13.71 20.37 -1.07
C THR A 264 13.73 21.71 -1.81
N SER A 265 13.28 22.75 -1.11
CA SER A 265 13.53 24.14 -1.52
C SER A 265 13.49 25.05 -0.29
N THR A 266 14.45 24.87 0.61
CA THR A 266 15.09 25.93 1.42
C THR A 266 16.32 25.32 2.09
N PRO A 267 17.54 25.86 1.89
CA PRO A 267 18.68 25.49 2.72
C PRO A 267 18.47 26.15 4.08
N ALA A 268 17.85 25.44 5.02
CA ALA A 268 17.86 25.85 6.41
C ALA A 268 19.25 25.52 6.98
N THR A 269 20.13 26.52 6.88
CA THR A 269 21.33 26.69 7.69
C THR A 269 21.02 26.34 9.14
N TRP A 270 21.51 25.19 9.59
CA TRP A 270 21.81 24.96 11.00
C TRP A 270 23.31 25.22 11.20
N PRO A 271 23.70 25.94 12.26
CA PRO A 271 25.09 26.31 12.48
C PRO A 271 25.90 25.05 12.76
N ALA A 272 26.88 24.78 11.91
CA ALA A 272 27.96 23.86 12.23
C ALA A 272 28.77 24.44 13.39
N PRO A 273 29.16 23.66 14.41
CA PRO A 273 30.41 23.94 15.09
C PRO A 273 31.56 23.54 14.14
N ALA A 274 32.50 24.47 14.01
CA ALA A 274 33.66 24.41 13.14
C ALA A 274 34.45 23.11 13.27
N GLY A 275 34.91 22.57 12.13
CA GLY A 275 35.78 21.39 12.09
C GLY A 275 36.14 20.92 10.68
N ALA A 276 36.99 21.68 10.00
CA ALA A 276 37.91 21.28 8.93
C ALA A 276 37.36 20.78 7.57
N CYS A 277 37.45 21.66 6.57
CA CYS A 277 37.57 21.34 5.15
C CYS A 277 38.96 20.78 4.77
N ARG A 278 39.01 19.78 3.89
CA ARG A 278 39.72 19.73 2.57
C ARG A 278 40.26 18.33 2.24
N CYS A 279 39.91 17.85 1.05
CA CYS A 279 40.77 17.25 0.01
C CYS A 279 39.83 16.71 -1.08
N SER A 280 39.52 17.45 -2.14
CA SER A 280 40.27 17.66 -3.39
C SER A 280 40.65 16.36 -4.14
N SER A 281 39.90 16.11 -5.22
CA SER A 281 40.35 15.67 -6.56
C SER A 281 41.22 14.40 -6.70
N CYS A 282 40.62 13.37 -7.30
CA CYS A 282 41.07 12.67 -8.52
C CYS A 282 39.83 12.05 -9.19
#